data_AF-E3LKP5-F1
#
_entry.id   AF-E3LKP5-F1
#
_cell.length_a   1.000
_cell.length_b   1.000
_cell.length_c   1.000
_cell.angle_alpha   90.00
_cell.angle_beta   90.00
_cell.angle_gamma   90.00
#
_symmetry.space_group_name_H-M   'P 1'
#
loop_
_entity.id
_entity.type
_entity.pdbx_description
1 polymer ?
#
loop_
_entity_poly.entity_id
_entity_poly.type
_entity_poly.pdbx_seq_one_letter_code
_entity_poly.pdbx_strand_id
1 'polypeptide(L)'
;MYSSSIQYNFFGKQFRARIPQKKFLPTGFCNCKVKNMYAWNYASESQVTERMENPTRVLQMMIRRIAMLSKRFDGSPESVSIIHSVVANFDSKVLQQFLPNRFSRAVNTMFESAIKDSSGGIQYADVYKDEYCHVNTFGLSRPGLKIPLHDHPDQNAVMKVFQGSVRIRSFTILDEKSAGTEEEEVSTQEIDQIRVRYEGETVLSSRSGEIHSAVLGPKNGNIHEVVALEPHTYFCDFFFPVTPSCHYYVPVQLEPLVAGQTLVLQQIPCPRSFICDNMDFPSFQKFNISD
;
A
#
# COMPACT_ATOMS: atom_id res chain seq x y z
N MET A 1 37.46 -30.13 -2.25
CA MET A 1 36.83 -30.37 -0.95
C MET A 1 36.01 -29.14 -0.58
N TYR A 2 34.81 -29.38 -0.05
CA TYR A 2 33.78 -28.45 0.44
C TYR A 2 33.08 -27.52 -0.57
N SER A 3 31.99 -28.07 -1.11
CA SER A 3 30.80 -27.34 -1.58
C SER A 3 29.85 -27.20 -0.39
N SER A 4 29.48 -25.97 -0.04
CA SER A 4 28.40 -25.68 0.91
C SER A 4 27.06 -25.60 0.18
N SER A 5 26.14 -26.49 0.53
CA SER A 5 24.74 -26.51 0.07
C SER A 5 23.82 -25.92 1.13
N ILE A 6 22.92 -25.01 0.74
CA ILE A 6 21.78 -24.56 1.54
C ILE A 6 20.53 -25.28 1.02
N GLN A 7 19.78 -25.92 1.92
CA GLN A 7 18.52 -26.62 1.65
C GLN A 7 17.32 -25.74 2.04
N TYR A 8 16.27 -25.76 1.22
CA TYR A 8 14.91 -25.40 1.64
C TYR A 8 13.94 -26.51 1.20
N ASN A 9 13.07 -26.93 2.12
CA ASN A 9 11.99 -27.90 1.92
C ASN A 9 10.66 -27.14 1.85
N PHE A 10 9.79 -27.47 0.87
CA PHE A 10 8.46 -28.04 1.07
C PHE A 10 7.75 -28.26 -0.29
N PHE A 11 6.97 -29.34 -0.39
CA PHE A 11 6.39 -29.99 -1.60
C PHE A 11 7.37 -30.84 -2.42
N GLY A 12 7.52 -32.10 -2.00
CA GLY A 12 8.46 -33.08 -2.54
C GLY A 12 8.24 -33.47 -4.01
N LYS A 13 9.00 -32.82 -4.90
CA LYS A 13 9.52 -33.40 -6.16
C LYS A 13 10.92 -32.80 -6.45
N GLN A 14 11.93 -33.66 -6.56
CA GLN A 14 13.32 -33.27 -6.87
C GLN A 14 13.50 -33.04 -8.38
N PHE A 15 14.06 -31.89 -8.77
CA PHE A 15 14.62 -31.69 -10.10
C PHE A 15 16.07 -31.16 -9.98
N ARG A 16 17.03 -31.88 -10.57
CA ARG A 16 18.45 -31.49 -10.69
C ARG A 16 18.72 -30.99 -12.11
N ALA A 17 19.11 -29.73 -12.28
CA ALA A 17 19.66 -29.21 -13.53
C ALA A 17 21.18 -28.97 -13.37
N ARG A 18 21.98 -29.52 -14.30
CA ARG A 18 23.44 -29.40 -14.36
C ARG A 18 23.85 -28.19 -15.22
N ILE A 19 24.75 -27.35 -14.70
CA ILE A 19 25.43 -26.30 -15.45
C ILE A 19 26.75 -26.88 -16.01
N PRO A 20 27.04 -26.80 -17.32
CA PRO A 20 28.33 -27.22 -17.85
C PRO A 20 29.38 -26.10 -17.79
N GLN A 21 30.51 -26.38 -17.15
CA GLN A 21 31.74 -25.61 -17.23
C GLN A 21 32.44 -25.85 -18.58
N LYS A 22 32.96 -24.79 -19.22
CA LYS A 22 33.97 -24.92 -20.28
C LYS A 22 35.19 -24.03 -20.01
N LYS A 23 36.33 -24.59 -20.42
CA LYS A 23 37.72 -24.36 -20.00
C LYS A 23 38.35 -23.15 -20.70
N PHE A 24 39.34 -22.57 -20.04
CA PHE A 24 40.29 -21.57 -20.57
C PHE A 24 41.54 -22.22 -21.20
N LEU A 25 42.22 -21.42 -22.04
CA LEU A 25 43.66 -21.34 -22.43
C LEU A 25 43.95 -21.52 -23.94
N PRO A 26 45.07 -20.97 -24.49
CA PRO A 26 45.47 -19.56 -24.57
C PRO A 26 46.07 -19.21 -25.98
N THR A 27 46.87 -18.11 -26.08
CA THR A 27 47.66 -17.58 -27.23
C THR A 27 46.92 -16.53 -28.08
N GLY A 28 47.48 -15.42 -28.56
CA GLY A 28 48.83 -14.83 -28.58
C GLY A 28 48.76 -13.48 -29.32
N PHE A 29 49.74 -12.61 -29.13
CA PHE A 29 49.87 -11.29 -29.77
C PHE A 29 49.89 -11.35 -31.32
N CYS A 30 49.24 -10.39 -32.00
CA CYS A 30 49.84 -9.72 -33.18
C CYS A 30 49.07 -8.44 -33.58
N ASN A 31 49.83 -7.37 -33.82
CA ASN A 31 49.40 -6.08 -34.37
C ASN A 31 49.39 -6.17 -35.91
N CYS A 32 48.32 -5.75 -36.58
CA CYS A 32 48.39 -5.40 -38.00
C CYS A 32 47.34 -4.34 -38.36
N LYS A 33 47.83 -3.20 -38.87
CA LYS A 33 47.03 -2.13 -39.49
C LYS A 33 46.59 -2.56 -40.89
N VAL A 34 45.31 -2.43 -41.21
CA VAL A 34 44.84 -2.26 -42.60
C VAL A 34 43.79 -1.15 -42.63
N LYS A 35 44.05 -0.12 -43.45
CA LYS A 35 43.11 0.94 -43.81
C LYS A 35 42.20 0.45 -44.95
N ASN A 36 40.90 0.70 -44.83
CA ASN A 36 39.97 1.14 -45.89
C ASN A 36 38.57 1.21 -45.25
N MET A 37 38.07 2.39 -44.90
CA MET A 37 37.37 3.34 -45.80
C MET A 37 36.08 2.74 -46.37
N TYR A 38 35.08 2.62 -45.50
CA TYR A 38 33.68 2.88 -45.85
C TYR A 38 33.08 3.75 -44.76
N ALA A 39 32.72 4.97 -45.14
CA ALA A 39 32.01 5.92 -44.31
C ALA A 39 30.69 5.30 -43.87
N TRP A 40 30.56 5.01 -42.58
CA TRP A 40 29.29 4.84 -41.91
C TRP A 40 29.08 6.05 -41.02
N ASN A 41 28.00 6.76 -41.31
CA ASN A 41 27.58 7.95 -40.60
C ASN A 41 27.62 7.70 -39.09
N TYR A 42 28.40 8.55 -38.41
CA TYR A 42 28.34 8.78 -36.98
C TYR A 42 26.94 9.35 -36.67
N ALA A 43 25.96 8.47 -36.50
CA ALA A 43 24.77 8.82 -35.74
C ALA A 43 25.15 8.67 -34.27
N SER A 44 25.36 9.82 -33.64
CA SER A 44 25.66 9.98 -32.23
C SER A 44 24.83 9.05 -31.35
N GLU A 45 25.53 8.32 -30.51
CA GLU A 45 25.06 7.55 -29.36
C GLU A 45 24.54 8.51 -28.27
N SER A 46 23.52 9.28 -28.60
CA SER A 46 22.84 10.21 -27.69
C SER A 46 21.47 10.52 -28.28
N GLN A 47 20.42 10.32 -27.49
CA GLN A 47 18.97 10.49 -27.80
C GLN A 47 18.20 9.20 -28.15
N VAL A 48 18.35 8.17 -27.31
CA VAL A 48 17.12 7.49 -26.85
C VAL A 48 16.68 8.24 -25.60
N THR A 49 16.02 9.38 -25.81
CA THR A 49 15.22 9.98 -24.75
C THR A 49 14.08 9.01 -24.49
N GLU A 50 14.16 8.27 -23.40
CA GLU A 50 13.01 7.66 -22.74
C GLU A 50 11.93 8.77 -22.67
N ARG A 51 10.91 8.69 -23.52
CA ARG A 51 9.72 9.54 -23.36
C ARG A 51 9.13 9.10 -22.03
N MET A 52 9.48 9.79 -20.94
CA MET A 52 8.74 9.64 -19.69
C MET A 52 7.28 9.92 -20.02
N GLU A 53 6.45 8.87 -20.00
CA GLU A 53 5.03 9.02 -20.19
C GLU A 53 4.52 10.04 -19.17
N ASN A 54 3.63 10.94 -19.60
CA ASN A 54 3.05 11.95 -18.72
C ASN A 54 2.49 11.24 -17.47
N PRO A 55 3.01 11.52 -16.24
CA PRO A 55 2.65 10.76 -15.06
C PRO A 55 1.15 10.82 -14.77
N THR A 56 0.48 11.92 -15.14
CA THR A 56 -0.98 12.06 -15.02
C THR A 56 -1.69 11.05 -15.90
N ARG A 57 -1.22 10.84 -17.14
CA ARG A 57 -1.78 9.84 -18.06
C ARG A 57 -1.56 8.43 -17.54
N VAL A 58 -0.39 8.14 -16.99
CA VAL A 58 -0.07 6.82 -16.42
C VAL A 58 -0.97 6.51 -15.21
N LEU A 59 -1.13 7.48 -14.29
CA LEU A 59 -2.05 7.38 -13.17
C LEU A 59 -3.49 7.20 -13.65
N GLN A 60 -3.95 8.02 -14.60
CA GLN A 60 -5.30 7.93 -15.15
C GLN A 60 -5.58 6.55 -15.78
N MET A 61 -4.63 5.97 -16.50
CA MET A 61 -4.76 4.62 -17.07
C MET A 61 -4.86 3.55 -15.98
N MET A 62 -4.09 3.68 -14.89
CA MET A 62 -4.17 2.78 -13.74
C MET A 62 -5.54 2.88 -13.06
N ILE A 63 -6.01 4.08 -12.75
CA ILE A 63 -7.33 4.29 -12.13
C ILE A 63 -8.44 3.76 -13.03
N ARG A 64 -8.38 4.01 -14.36
CA ARG A 64 -9.35 3.46 -15.30
C ARG A 64 -9.38 1.93 -15.28
N ARG A 65 -8.21 1.28 -15.19
CA ARG A 65 -8.11 -0.18 -15.07
C ARG A 65 -8.75 -0.68 -13.77
N ILE A 66 -8.50 -0.02 -12.63
CA ILE A 66 -9.11 -0.35 -11.35
C ILE A 66 -10.63 -0.17 -11.40
N ALA A 67 -11.13 0.91 -11.99
CA ALA A 67 -12.56 1.15 -12.15
C ALA A 67 -13.25 0.04 -12.96
N MET A 68 -12.63 -0.41 -14.06
CA MET A 68 -13.14 -1.53 -14.87
C MET A 68 -13.16 -2.85 -14.10
N LEU A 69 -12.12 -3.14 -13.30
CA LEU A 69 -12.07 -4.34 -12.46
C LEU A 69 -13.12 -4.29 -11.34
N SER A 70 -13.31 -3.13 -10.73
CA SER A 70 -14.23 -2.91 -9.61
C SER A 70 -15.69 -3.13 -10.02
N LYS A 71 -16.06 -2.83 -11.28
CA LYS A 71 -17.39 -3.17 -11.85
C LYS A 71 -17.73 -4.67 -11.80
N ARG A 72 -16.71 -5.53 -11.85
CA ARG A 72 -16.84 -6.99 -11.84
C ARG A 72 -16.41 -7.60 -10.51
N PHE A 73 -16.18 -6.75 -9.50
CA PHE A 73 -15.73 -7.20 -8.19
C PHE A 73 -16.88 -7.89 -7.45
N ASP A 74 -16.64 -9.13 -7.04
CA ASP A 74 -17.63 -10.00 -6.39
C ASP A 74 -17.26 -10.36 -4.94
N GLY A 75 -16.16 -9.82 -4.41
CA GLY A 75 -15.66 -10.15 -3.08
C GLY A 75 -14.91 -11.48 -2.97
N SER A 76 -14.78 -12.24 -4.06
CA SER A 76 -14.02 -13.49 -4.07
C SER A 76 -12.51 -13.27 -3.83
N PRO A 77 -11.80 -14.26 -3.26
CA PRO A 77 -10.34 -14.20 -3.15
C PRO A 77 -9.64 -13.91 -4.49
N GLU A 78 -10.20 -14.41 -5.59
CA GLU A 78 -9.72 -14.18 -6.95
C GLU A 78 -9.83 -12.72 -7.36
N SER A 79 -11.00 -12.09 -7.18
CA SER A 79 -11.20 -10.68 -7.56
C SER A 79 -10.35 -9.73 -6.69
N VAL A 80 -10.22 -10.04 -5.40
CA VAL A 80 -9.31 -9.34 -4.47
C VAL A 80 -7.85 -9.46 -4.94
N SER A 81 -7.39 -10.67 -5.28
CA SER A 81 -6.02 -10.93 -5.73
C SER A 81 -5.69 -10.20 -7.05
N ILE A 82 -6.64 -10.12 -7.98
CA ILE A 82 -6.45 -9.40 -9.24
C ILE A 82 -6.25 -7.90 -8.99
N ILE A 83 -7.11 -7.28 -8.18
CA ILE A 83 -6.99 -5.85 -7.87
C ILE A 83 -5.70 -5.58 -7.07
N HIS A 84 -5.42 -6.39 -6.06
CA HIS A 84 -4.19 -6.29 -5.27
C HIS A 84 -2.95 -6.37 -6.16
N SER A 85 -2.92 -7.30 -7.13
CA SER A 85 -1.82 -7.42 -8.08
C SER A 85 -1.63 -6.17 -8.94
N VAL A 86 -2.71 -5.54 -9.41
CA VAL A 86 -2.61 -4.29 -10.18
C VAL A 86 -2.07 -3.15 -9.32
N VAL A 87 -2.57 -3.02 -8.09
CA VAL A 87 -2.13 -1.97 -7.16
C VAL A 87 -0.68 -2.18 -6.73
N ALA A 88 -0.32 -3.40 -6.29
CA ALA A 88 1.02 -3.74 -5.85
C ALA A 88 2.06 -3.47 -6.95
N ASN A 89 1.79 -3.85 -8.19
CA ASN A 89 2.72 -3.64 -9.30
C ASN A 89 2.73 -2.21 -9.87
N PHE A 90 1.89 -1.30 -9.36
CA PHE A 90 1.92 0.09 -9.80
C PHE A 90 3.20 0.79 -9.33
N ASP A 91 3.90 1.45 -10.26
CA ASP A 91 5.15 2.13 -9.96
C ASP A 91 4.90 3.34 -9.05
N SER A 92 5.44 3.26 -7.83
CA SER A 92 5.32 4.32 -6.83
C SER A 92 6.01 5.61 -7.27
N LYS A 93 6.98 5.56 -8.19
CA LYS A 93 7.64 6.74 -8.76
C LYS A 93 6.66 7.63 -9.52
N VAL A 94 5.58 7.07 -10.08
CA VAL A 94 4.51 7.83 -10.74
C VAL A 94 3.73 8.65 -9.71
N LEU A 95 3.31 8.02 -8.60
CA LEU A 95 2.61 8.71 -7.50
C LEU A 95 3.48 9.78 -6.85
N GLN A 96 4.78 9.50 -6.68
CA GLN A 96 5.75 10.45 -6.12
C GLN A 96 5.89 11.73 -6.96
N GLN A 97 5.52 11.73 -8.25
CA GLN A 97 5.51 12.95 -9.07
C GLN A 97 4.46 13.98 -8.60
N PHE A 98 3.46 13.56 -7.83
CA PHE A 98 2.37 14.41 -7.37
C PHE A 98 2.53 14.86 -5.92
N LEU A 99 3.60 14.44 -5.24
CA LEU A 99 3.78 14.81 -3.84
C LEU A 99 4.06 16.31 -3.68
N PRO A 100 3.40 16.97 -2.70
CA PRO A 100 3.72 18.33 -2.36
C PRO A 100 5.18 18.40 -1.89
N ASN A 101 5.90 19.46 -2.29
CA ASN A 101 7.28 19.74 -1.86
C ASN A 101 8.33 18.69 -2.26
N ARG A 102 8.32 18.26 -3.55
CA ARG A 102 9.29 17.32 -4.15
C ARG A 102 10.78 17.65 -3.95
N PHE A 103 11.12 18.89 -3.60
CA PHE A 103 12.50 19.28 -3.33
C PHE A 103 12.95 18.79 -1.95
N SER A 104 13.37 17.53 -1.93
CA SER A 104 14.52 17.04 -1.17
C SER A 104 14.27 16.52 0.25
N ARG A 105 14.08 15.18 0.37
CA ARG A 105 14.31 14.47 1.65
C ARG A 105 15.69 14.77 2.25
N ALA A 106 16.70 15.05 1.41
CA ALA A 106 18.07 15.32 1.82
C ALA A 106 18.31 16.77 2.30
N VAL A 107 17.56 17.75 1.79
CA VAL A 107 17.66 19.16 2.26
C VAL A 107 16.68 19.39 3.41
N ASN A 108 15.52 18.73 3.42
CA ASN A 108 14.54 18.87 4.50
C ASN A 108 15.06 18.34 5.84
N THR A 109 15.86 17.26 5.85
CA THR A 109 16.54 16.80 7.09
C THR A 109 17.60 17.78 7.61
N MET A 110 18.14 18.66 6.76
CA MET A 110 19.11 19.69 7.15
C MET A 110 18.47 21.01 7.60
N PHE A 111 17.21 21.26 7.24
CA PHE A 111 16.49 22.52 7.50
C PHE A 111 15.23 22.35 8.36
N GLU A 112 15.11 21.24 9.12
CA GLU A 112 13.96 20.99 10.03
C GLU A 112 13.70 22.14 11.02
N SER A 113 14.71 22.95 11.34
CA SER A 113 14.57 24.10 12.25
C SER A 113 13.96 25.36 11.60
N ALA A 114 13.80 25.41 10.27
CA ALA A 114 13.40 26.62 9.54
C ALA A 114 12.03 26.56 8.84
N ILE A 115 11.39 25.39 8.72
CA ILE A 115 10.01 25.28 8.20
C ILE A 115 9.04 25.50 9.38
N LYS A 116 8.86 26.77 9.72
CA LYS A 116 7.82 27.24 10.62
C LYS A 116 6.52 27.45 9.84
N ASP A 117 5.44 26.80 10.29
CA ASP A 117 4.04 27.18 10.08
C ASP A 117 3.41 27.17 8.67
N SER A 118 3.25 25.98 8.08
CA SER A 118 2.05 25.74 7.27
C SER A 118 1.67 24.25 7.27
N SER A 119 0.74 23.88 8.16
CA SER A 119 -0.01 22.60 8.26
C SER A 119 0.83 21.31 8.35
N GLY A 120 1.53 21.09 9.47
CA GLY A 120 2.21 19.83 9.80
C GLY A 120 1.26 18.73 10.31
N GLY A 121 0.19 18.44 9.57
CA GLY A 121 -0.89 17.53 9.94
C GLY A 121 -1.00 16.30 9.05
N ILE A 122 -2.20 15.69 9.07
CA ILE A 122 -2.64 14.64 8.16
C ILE A 122 -3.36 15.33 7.00
N GLN A 123 -3.10 14.92 5.77
CA GLN A 123 -3.74 15.45 4.57
C GLN A 123 -4.45 14.34 3.80
N TYR A 124 -5.50 14.69 3.06
CA TYR A 124 -6.34 13.78 2.29
C TYR A 124 -6.69 14.36 0.91
N ALA A 125 -6.74 13.52 -0.11
CA ALA A 125 -7.34 13.86 -1.39
C ALA A 125 -8.13 12.70 -2.00
N ASP A 126 -9.26 13.05 -2.61
CA ASP A 126 -9.99 12.15 -3.50
C ASP A 126 -9.31 12.07 -4.86
N VAL A 127 -8.83 10.88 -5.23
CA VAL A 127 -8.22 10.63 -6.54
C VAL A 127 -9.28 10.25 -7.56
N TYR A 128 -10.22 9.39 -7.18
CA TYR A 128 -11.28 8.91 -8.06
C TYR A 128 -12.43 8.33 -7.26
N LYS A 129 -13.67 8.56 -7.69
CA LYS A 129 -14.85 7.95 -7.09
C LYS A 129 -15.93 7.69 -8.12
N ASP A 130 -16.42 6.45 -8.18
CA ASP A 130 -17.63 6.09 -8.90
C ASP A 130 -18.54 5.20 -8.04
N GLU A 131 -19.45 4.47 -8.67
CA GLU A 131 -20.41 3.59 -8.00
C GLU A 131 -19.76 2.31 -7.47
N TYR A 132 -18.59 1.92 -8.00
CA TYR A 132 -17.95 0.63 -7.76
C TYR A 132 -16.67 0.74 -6.96
N CYS A 133 -15.95 1.86 -7.07
CA CYS A 133 -14.73 2.08 -6.31
C CYS A 133 -14.51 3.52 -5.88
N HIS A 134 -13.74 3.67 -4.82
CA HIS A 134 -13.26 4.93 -4.30
C HIS A 134 -11.75 4.80 -4.07
N VAL A 135 -10.99 5.70 -4.71
CA VAL A 135 -9.55 5.82 -4.54
C VAL A 135 -9.26 7.15 -3.89
N ASN A 136 -8.57 7.09 -2.75
CA ASN A 136 -8.10 8.28 -2.07
C ASN A 136 -6.63 8.13 -1.70
N THR A 137 -6.05 9.21 -1.21
CA THR A 137 -4.67 9.23 -0.76
C THR A 137 -4.52 10.08 0.49
N PHE A 138 -3.63 9.63 1.37
CA PHE A 138 -3.30 10.30 2.61
C PHE A 138 -1.82 10.71 2.62
N GLY A 139 -1.55 11.86 3.24
CA GLY A 139 -0.21 12.36 3.52
C GLY A 139 -0.03 12.62 5.01
N LEU A 140 0.95 11.98 5.63
CA LEU A 140 1.29 12.14 7.05
C LEU A 140 2.65 12.82 7.13
N SER A 141 2.64 14.10 7.47
CA SER A 141 3.83 14.96 7.42
C SER A 141 4.91 14.59 8.46
N ARG A 142 4.52 14.03 9.61
CA ARG A 142 5.42 13.72 10.73
C ARG A 142 5.26 12.26 11.21
N PRO A 143 6.32 11.64 11.76
CA PRO A 143 6.20 10.38 12.47
C PRO A 143 5.23 10.48 13.64
N GLY A 144 4.54 9.37 13.93
CA GLY A 144 3.59 9.27 15.04
C GLY A 144 2.23 9.90 14.77
N LEU A 145 2.04 10.62 13.65
CA LEU A 145 0.69 10.97 13.20
C LEU A 145 -0.11 9.70 12.93
N LYS A 146 -1.39 9.72 13.29
CA LYS A 146 -2.24 8.54 13.21
C LYS A 146 -3.61 8.85 12.63
N ILE A 147 -4.05 7.98 11.72
CA ILE A 147 -5.47 7.84 11.41
C ILE A 147 -6.04 6.94 12.52
N PRO A 148 -7.00 7.43 13.34
CA PRO A 148 -7.51 6.70 14.50
C PRO A 148 -8.08 5.33 14.13
N LEU A 149 -8.28 4.49 15.13
CA LEU A 149 -8.90 3.18 14.95
C LEU A 149 -10.30 3.34 14.35
N HIS A 150 -10.52 2.78 13.16
CA HIS A 150 -11.76 2.92 12.39
C HIS A 150 -12.06 1.68 11.54
N ASP A 151 -13.29 1.55 11.04
CA ASP A 151 -13.72 0.48 10.15
C ASP A 151 -14.15 0.96 8.75
N HIS A 152 -14.35 -0.02 7.87
CA HIS A 152 -14.99 0.10 6.55
C HIS A 152 -16.00 -1.04 6.32
N PRO A 153 -17.20 -0.95 6.90
CA PRO A 153 -18.21 -2.00 6.82
C PRO A 153 -18.55 -2.34 5.37
N ASP A 154 -18.59 -3.65 5.09
CA ASP A 154 -18.92 -4.24 3.79
C ASP A 154 -17.97 -3.86 2.63
N GLN A 155 -16.80 -3.29 2.92
CA GLN A 155 -15.79 -2.95 1.92
C GLN A 155 -14.60 -3.90 1.96
N ASN A 156 -14.03 -4.14 0.78
CA ASN A 156 -12.62 -4.53 0.67
C ASN A 156 -11.81 -3.29 0.34
N ALA A 157 -10.57 -3.26 0.83
CA ALA A 157 -9.62 -2.22 0.49
C ALA A 157 -8.27 -2.84 0.13
N VAL A 158 -7.56 -2.19 -0.79
CA VAL A 158 -6.11 -2.37 -0.93
C VAL A 158 -5.45 -1.08 -0.51
N MET A 159 -4.61 -1.12 0.52
CA MET A 159 -3.73 -0.02 0.89
C MET A 159 -2.39 -0.20 0.16
N LYS A 160 -1.82 0.89 -0.38
CA LYS A 160 -0.45 0.92 -0.91
C LYS A 160 0.33 2.13 -0.41
N VAL A 161 1.44 1.87 0.27
CA VAL A 161 2.43 2.90 0.60
C VAL A 161 3.30 3.16 -0.62
N PHE A 162 3.38 4.42 -1.04
CA PHE A 162 4.21 4.82 -2.18
C PHE A 162 5.34 5.78 -1.77
N GLN A 163 5.35 6.26 -0.52
CA GLN A 163 6.45 7.00 0.07
C GLN A 163 6.43 6.85 1.60
N GLY A 164 7.58 6.60 2.21
CA GLY A 164 7.71 6.41 3.66
C GLY A 164 7.28 5.02 4.10
N SER A 165 6.80 4.92 5.34
CA SER A 165 6.28 3.68 5.92
C SER A 165 5.23 3.93 7.00
N VAL A 166 4.26 3.02 7.10
CA VAL A 166 3.21 3.02 8.13
C VAL A 166 3.24 1.72 8.92
N ARG A 167 2.83 1.81 10.18
CA ARG A 167 2.44 0.67 11.00
C ARG A 167 0.92 0.63 11.07
N ILE A 168 0.36 -0.53 10.76
CA ILE A 168 -1.06 -0.80 10.79
C ILE A 168 -1.29 -1.79 11.92
N ARG A 169 -2.13 -1.42 12.88
CA ARG A 169 -2.66 -2.38 13.86
C ARG A 169 -4.11 -2.70 13.50
N SER A 170 -4.48 -3.97 13.52
CA SER A 170 -5.76 -4.42 12.97
C SER A 170 -6.53 -5.34 13.92
N PHE A 171 -7.85 -5.32 13.78
CA PHE A 171 -8.78 -6.09 14.58
C PHE A 171 -9.86 -6.70 13.68
N THR A 172 -10.29 -7.91 14.03
CA THR A 172 -11.35 -8.65 13.35
C THR A 172 -12.58 -8.70 14.25
N ILE A 173 -13.74 -8.33 13.71
CA ILE A 173 -15.02 -8.42 14.42
C ILE A 173 -15.37 -9.88 14.65
N LEU A 174 -15.75 -10.23 15.87
CA LEU A 174 -16.20 -11.58 16.23
C LEU A 174 -17.73 -11.61 16.23
N ASP A 175 -18.34 -12.39 15.32
CA ASP A 175 -19.80 -12.53 15.24
C ASP A 175 -20.35 -13.15 16.54
N GLU A 176 -21.22 -12.44 17.27
CA GLU A 176 -21.85 -12.92 18.52
C GLU A 176 -22.72 -14.17 18.31
N LYS A 177 -23.12 -14.47 17.07
CA LYS A 177 -24.04 -15.57 16.73
C LYS A 177 -23.40 -16.97 16.75
N SER A 178 -22.13 -17.10 17.08
CA SER A 178 -21.42 -18.40 17.10
C SER A 178 -21.31 -19.03 18.50
N ALA A 179 -21.73 -18.31 19.55
CA ALA A 179 -21.82 -18.86 20.90
C ALA A 179 -23.21 -19.48 21.09
N GLY A 180 -23.33 -20.75 20.72
CA GLY A 180 -24.50 -21.54 21.08
C GLY A 180 -24.63 -21.66 22.60
N THR A 181 -25.88 -21.56 23.07
CA THR A 181 -26.39 -22.02 24.38
C THR A 181 -25.62 -21.53 25.60
N GLU A 182 -26.12 -20.46 26.23
CA GLU A 182 -26.74 -20.54 27.55
C GLU A 182 -27.43 -19.20 27.84
N GLU A 183 -28.66 -19.30 28.33
CA GLU A 183 -29.50 -18.18 28.74
C GLU A 183 -28.86 -17.48 29.95
N GLU A 184 -28.12 -16.40 29.71
CA GLU A 184 -27.87 -15.39 30.74
C GLU A 184 -28.55 -14.10 30.30
N GLU A 185 -29.70 -13.83 30.93
CA GLU A 185 -30.33 -12.52 30.97
C GLU A 185 -29.36 -11.53 31.63
N VAL A 186 -28.54 -10.84 30.83
CA VAL A 186 -27.70 -9.74 31.30
C VAL A 186 -27.94 -8.53 30.41
N SER A 187 -28.69 -7.60 30.99
CA SER A 187 -28.70 -6.14 30.82
C SER A 187 -28.31 -5.59 29.45
N THR A 188 -29.25 -4.90 28.79
CA THR A 188 -29.01 -3.75 27.88
C THR A 188 -27.58 -3.68 27.35
N GLN A 189 -27.23 -4.52 26.36
CA GLN A 189 -25.96 -4.41 25.67
C GLN A 189 -25.79 -2.94 25.27
N GLU A 190 -24.80 -2.26 25.85
CA GLU A 190 -24.45 -0.91 25.45
C GLU A 190 -24.17 -0.98 23.94
N ILE A 191 -25.06 -0.38 23.15
CA ILE A 191 -25.14 -0.50 21.67
C ILE A 191 -23.81 -0.13 20.97
N ASP A 192 -22.90 0.50 21.72
CA ASP A 192 -21.63 1.02 21.25
C ASP A 192 -20.43 0.10 21.55
N GLN A 193 -20.60 -1.12 22.07
CA GLN A 193 -19.47 -2.03 22.35
C GLN A 193 -19.45 -3.24 21.41
N ILE A 194 -18.27 -3.57 20.87
CA ILE A 194 -18.07 -4.73 19.97
C ILE A 194 -16.93 -5.63 20.44
N ARG A 195 -17.13 -6.95 20.34
CA ARG A 195 -16.09 -7.95 20.60
C ARG A 195 -15.23 -8.14 19.36
N VAL A 196 -13.92 -8.06 19.53
CA VAL A 196 -12.94 -8.20 18.44
C VAL A 196 -11.78 -9.09 18.85
N ARG A 197 -11.09 -9.63 17.85
CA ARG A 197 -9.77 -10.25 18.01
C ARG A 197 -8.71 -9.30 17.48
N TYR A 198 -7.66 -9.05 18.25
CA TYR A 198 -6.49 -8.30 17.80
C TYR A 198 -5.64 -9.16 16.87
N GLU A 199 -5.38 -8.68 15.65
CA GLU A 199 -4.62 -9.41 14.61
C GLU A 199 -3.11 -9.11 14.66
N GLY A 200 -2.67 -8.21 15.54
CA GLY A 200 -1.28 -7.77 15.61
C GLY A 200 -1.03 -6.52 14.76
N GLU A 201 0.25 -6.33 14.40
CA GLU A 201 0.71 -5.18 13.64
C GLU A 201 1.41 -5.62 12.35
N THR A 202 1.20 -4.86 11.28
CA THR A 202 1.91 -5.00 10.01
C THR A 202 2.56 -3.68 9.65
N VAL A 203 3.80 -3.73 9.17
CA VAL A 203 4.50 -2.55 8.64
C VAL A 203 4.48 -2.59 7.12
N LEU A 204 3.98 -1.51 6.51
CA LEU A 204 4.05 -1.28 5.07
C LEU A 204 5.06 -0.18 4.78
N SER A 205 5.90 -0.38 3.78
CA SER A 205 7.02 0.50 3.47
C SER A 205 7.31 0.56 1.99
N SER A 206 7.60 1.76 1.50
CA SER A 206 8.00 2.01 0.10
C SER A 206 9.43 1.57 -0.24
N ARG A 207 10.19 1.03 0.74
CA ARG A 207 11.57 0.60 0.54
C ARG A 207 11.64 -0.68 -0.31
N SER A 208 12.68 -0.77 -1.14
CA SER A 208 12.88 -1.91 -2.04
C SER A 208 13.01 -3.22 -1.26
N GLY A 209 12.20 -4.22 -1.61
CA GLY A 209 12.20 -5.54 -0.98
C GLY A 209 11.32 -5.67 0.26
N GLU A 210 10.67 -4.59 0.70
CA GLU A 210 9.71 -4.60 1.80
C GLU A 210 8.26 -4.72 1.28
N ILE A 211 7.35 -5.16 2.16
CA ILE A 211 5.92 -5.22 1.86
C ILE A 211 5.42 -3.78 1.81
N HIS A 212 4.78 -3.39 0.71
CA HIS A 212 4.35 -2.01 0.47
C HIS A 212 2.85 -1.89 0.19
N SER A 213 2.12 -2.99 0.22
CA SER A 213 0.67 -3.01 0.09
C SER A 213 0.05 -4.12 0.94
N ALA A 214 -1.19 -3.90 1.38
CA ALA A 214 -1.99 -4.88 2.13
C ALA A 214 -3.42 -4.89 1.62
N VAL A 215 -4.09 -6.02 1.81
CA VAL A 215 -5.53 -6.18 1.61
C VAL A 215 -6.22 -6.09 2.97
N LEU A 216 -7.29 -5.31 3.03
CA LEU A 216 -8.21 -5.25 4.16
C LEU A 216 -9.56 -5.79 3.67
N GLY A 217 -10.15 -6.71 4.43
CA GLY A 217 -11.46 -7.28 4.11
C GLY A 217 -12.55 -6.77 5.03
N PRO A 218 -13.84 -6.99 4.69
CA PRO A 218 -14.96 -6.50 5.50
C PRO A 218 -15.04 -7.16 6.87
N LYS A 219 -14.47 -8.37 7.02
CA LYS A 219 -14.39 -9.09 8.30
C LYS A 219 -12.99 -9.09 8.89
N ASN A 220 -12.00 -9.46 8.08
CA ASN A 220 -10.62 -9.64 8.53
C ASN A 220 -9.83 -8.33 8.41
N GLY A 221 -9.32 -7.84 9.54
CA GLY A 221 -8.55 -6.60 9.59
C GLY A 221 -9.32 -5.33 9.22
N ASN A 222 -10.66 -5.41 9.21
CA ASN A 222 -11.56 -4.30 8.87
C ASN A 222 -11.32 -3.09 9.79
N ILE A 223 -11.26 -3.33 11.10
CA ILE A 223 -11.01 -2.28 12.08
C ILE A 223 -9.49 -2.09 12.20
N HIS A 224 -8.98 -0.91 11.91
CA HIS A 224 -7.53 -0.68 11.93
C HIS A 224 -7.14 0.77 12.25
N GLU A 225 -5.94 0.94 12.80
CA GLU A 225 -5.30 2.23 13.03
C GLU A 225 -4.01 2.28 12.20
N VAL A 226 -3.76 3.42 11.56
CA VAL A 226 -2.59 3.64 10.70
C VAL A 226 -1.72 4.70 11.33
N VAL A 227 -0.46 4.38 11.58
CA VAL A 227 0.52 5.30 12.20
C VAL A 227 1.71 5.48 11.28
N ALA A 228 2.06 6.73 10.97
CA ALA A 228 3.28 7.03 10.22
C ALA A 228 4.52 6.71 11.06
N LEU A 229 5.47 5.98 10.48
CA LEU A 229 6.77 5.69 11.10
C LEU A 229 7.86 6.65 10.61
N GLU A 230 7.66 7.28 9.45
CA GLU A 230 8.57 8.22 8.82
C GLU A 230 7.87 9.57 8.56
N PRO A 231 8.60 10.70 8.55
CA PRO A 231 8.04 11.96 8.06
C PRO A 231 7.68 11.83 6.59
N HIS A 232 6.73 12.66 6.14
CA HIS A 232 6.29 12.69 4.74
C HIS A 232 5.94 11.29 4.22
N THR A 233 5.14 10.53 4.98
CA THR A 233 4.63 9.21 4.60
C THR A 233 3.34 9.38 3.81
N TYR A 234 3.22 8.72 2.67
CA TYR A 234 2.04 8.78 1.81
C TYR A 234 1.64 7.40 1.30
N PHE A 235 0.33 7.18 1.28
CA PHE A 235 -0.29 5.97 0.80
C PHE A 235 -1.60 6.26 0.09
N CYS A 236 -2.06 5.29 -0.70
CA CYS A 236 -3.37 5.31 -1.32
C CYS A 236 -4.19 4.14 -0.83
N ASP A 237 -5.49 4.37 -0.63
CA ASP A 237 -6.46 3.31 -0.41
C ASP A 237 -7.37 3.17 -1.63
N PHE A 238 -7.63 1.92 -1.98
CA PHE A 238 -8.50 1.53 -3.09
C PHE A 238 -9.65 0.72 -2.51
N PHE A 239 -10.82 1.32 -2.37
CA PHE A 239 -12.01 0.70 -1.77
C PHE A 239 -12.97 0.15 -2.82
N PHE A 240 -13.56 -1.01 -2.55
CA PHE A 240 -14.54 -1.67 -3.39
C PHE A 240 -15.37 -2.72 -2.60
N PRO A 241 -16.72 -2.71 -2.68
CA PRO A 241 -17.54 -1.64 -3.23
C PRO A 241 -17.47 -0.35 -2.39
N VAL A 242 -18.03 0.75 -2.88
CA VAL A 242 -18.10 2.01 -2.13
C VAL A 242 -19.25 1.95 -1.13
N THR A 243 -18.96 2.09 0.17
CA THR A 243 -19.96 2.29 1.22
C THR A 243 -19.66 3.61 1.95
N PRO A 244 -20.70 4.34 2.42
CA PRO A 244 -20.51 5.63 3.09
C PRO A 244 -20.20 5.51 4.58
N SER A 245 -20.19 4.29 5.13
CA SER A 245 -20.07 4.05 6.56
C SER A 245 -18.61 3.96 6.99
N CYS A 246 -18.28 4.68 8.06
CA CYS A 246 -17.01 4.55 8.79
C CYS A 246 -17.28 4.96 10.23
N HIS A 247 -16.92 4.09 11.16
CA HIS A 247 -17.07 4.25 12.60
C HIS A 247 -15.69 4.25 13.25
N TYR A 248 -15.57 5.00 14.35
CA TYR A 248 -14.33 5.11 15.11
C TYR A 248 -14.44 4.35 16.42
N TYR A 249 -13.31 3.84 16.90
CA TYR A 249 -13.29 2.96 18.07
C TYR A 249 -12.14 3.30 19.02
N VAL A 250 -12.28 2.91 20.28
CA VAL A 250 -11.19 2.87 21.27
C VAL A 250 -11.22 1.54 22.03
N PRO A 251 -10.06 0.94 22.36
CA PRO A 251 -10.03 -0.25 23.21
C PRO A 251 -10.44 0.09 24.63
N VAL A 252 -11.30 -0.74 25.22
CA VAL A 252 -11.71 -0.62 26.63
C VAL A 252 -10.60 -1.12 27.57
N GLN A 253 -9.86 -2.14 27.12
CA GLN A 253 -8.73 -2.72 27.85
C GLN A 253 -7.44 -1.90 27.68
N LEU A 254 -6.60 -1.92 28.71
CA LEU A 254 -5.28 -1.30 28.70
C LEU A 254 -4.27 -2.13 27.91
N GLU A 255 -3.37 -1.44 27.22
CA GLU A 255 -2.20 -2.01 26.53
C GLU A 255 -1.21 -2.67 27.52
N PRO A 256 -0.37 -3.63 27.10
CA PRO A 256 -0.16 -4.11 25.73
C PRO A 256 -1.12 -5.22 25.30
N LEU A 257 -1.53 -5.21 24.03
CA LEU A 257 -2.29 -6.29 23.40
C LEU A 257 -1.38 -7.38 22.79
N VAL A 258 -1.83 -8.63 22.83
CA VAL A 258 -1.15 -9.78 22.21
C VAL A 258 -1.94 -10.28 21.01
N ALA A 259 -1.29 -10.54 19.87
CA ALA A 259 -1.98 -11.06 18.69
C ALA A 259 -2.77 -12.34 19.00
N GLY A 260 -4.01 -12.40 18.55
CA GLY A 260 -4.98 -13.45 18.88
C GLY A 260 -5.82 -13.17 20.14
N GLN A 261 -5.49 -12.14 20.93
CA GLN A 261 -6.28 -11.75 22.11
C GLN A 261 -7.65 -11.22 21.70
N THR A 262 -8.68 -11.68 22.41
CA THR A 262 -10.04 -11.13 22.32
C THR A 262 -10.21 -9.97 23.29
N LEU A 263 -10.80 -8.88 22.83
CA LEU A 263 -11.05 -7.68 23.61
C LEU A 263 -12.34 -6.97 23.16
N VAL A 264 -12.67 -5.87 23.82
CA VAL A 264 -13.85 -5.06 23.51
C VAL A 264 -13.40 -3.70 23.03
N LEU A 265 -13.98 -3.25 21.92
CA LEU A 265 -13.84 -1.87 21.46
C LEU A 265 -15.14 -1.12 21.73
N GLN A 266 -14.99 0.12 22.19
CA GLN A 266 -16.08 1.06 22.30
C GLN A 266 -16.10 1.95 21.06
N GLN A 267 -17.23 1.98 20.35
CA GLN A 267 -17.50 2.91 19.28
C GLN A 267 -17.60 4.33 19.85
N ILE A 268 -16.97 5.27 19.16
CA ILE A 268 -16.94 6.68 19.52
C ILE A 268 -17.24 7.54 18.28
N PRO A 269 -17.68 8.80 18.45
CA PRO A 269 -17.65 9.77 17.37
C PRO A 269 -16.23 9.96 16.83
N CYS A 270 -16.12 10.53 15.62
CA CYS A 270 -14.83 10.95 15.07
C CYS A 270 -14.04 11.77 16.12
N PRO A 271 -12.83 11.33 16.50
CA PRO A 271 -12.06 12.02 17.53
C PRO A 271 -11.80 13.48 17.16
N ARG A 272 -12.07 14.42 18.07
CA ARG A 272 -11.80 15.85 17.82
C ARG A 272 -10.32 16.17 17.54
N SER A 273 -9.42 15.28 17.98
CA SER A 273 -7.99 15.36 17.71
C SER A 273 -7.59 14.93 16.30
N PHE A 274 -8.49 14.24 15.57
CA PHE A 274 -8.26 13.84 14.20
C PHE A 274 -8.67 14.98 13.27
N ILE A 275 -7.67 15.68 12.75
CA ILE A 275 -7.83 16.78 11.81
C ILE A 275 -7.12 16.37 10.53
N CYS A 276 -7.85 16.47 9.42
CA CYS A 276 -7.36 16.09 8.11
C CYS A 276 -7.57 17.26 7.13
N ASP A 277 -6.46 17.81 6.64
CA ASP A 277 -6.46 18.91 5.68
C ASP A 277 -6.59 18.39 4.24
N ASN A 278 -6.94 19.25 3.30
CA ASN A 278 -6.92 18.88 1.89
C ASN A 278 -5.47 18.76 1.38
N MET A 279 -5.21 17.70 0.62
CA MET A 279 -3.96 17.51 -0.11
C MET A 279 -4.14 17.96 -1.57
N ASP A 280 -3.13 18.63 -2.11
CA ASP A 280 -3.06 18.88 -3.55
C ASP A 280 -2.58 17.59 -4.26
N PHE A 281 -3.52 16.88 -4.88
CA PHE A 281 -3.28 15.63 -5.60
C PHE A 281 -4.27 15.51 -6.77
N PRO A 282 -3.88 14.92 -7.92
CA PRO A 282 -4.79 14.77 -9.06
C PRO A 282 -6.08 14.04 -8.71
N SER A 283 -7.21 14.61 -9.16
CA SER A 283 -8.52 13.98 -9.12
C SER A 283 -9.05 13.77 -10.54
N PHE A 284 -9.69 12.64 -10.80
CA PHE A 284 -10.21 12.26 -12.11
C PHE A 284 -11.73 12.16 -12.10
N GLN A 285 -12.36 12.68 -13.15
CA GLN A 285 -13.79 12.49 -13.39
C GLN A 285 -14.11 11.02 -13.67
N LYS A 286 -15.36 10.63 -13.41
CA LYS A 286 -15.89 9.29 -13.74
C LYS A 286 -15.59 8.95 -15.19
N PHE A 287 -15.06 7.76 -15.42
CA PHE A 287 -14.81 7.29 -16.78
C PHE A 287 -16.12 6.85 -17.43
N ASN A 288 -16.35 7.28 -18.67
CA ASN A 288 -17.34 6.64 -19.53
C ASN A 288 -16.80 5.27 -19.95
N ILE A 289 -17.06 4.28 -19.11
CA ILE A 289 -16.77 2.88 -19.38
C ILE A 289 -18.03 2.30 -20.02
N SER A 290 -18.34 2.78 -21.24
CA SER A 290 -19.20 2.09 -22.18
C SER A 290 -18.32 1.03 -22.85
N ASP A 291 -18.71 -0.23 -22.71
CA ASP A 291 -18.11 -1.47 -23.23
C ASP A 291 -16.82 -1.98 -22.55
#